data_AF-A0A328WMF1-F1
#
_entry.id   AF-A0A328WMF1-F1
#
_cell.length_a   1.000
_cell.length_b   1.000
_cell.length_c   1.000
_cell.angle_alpha   90.00
_cell.angle_beta   90.00
_cell.angle_gamma   90.00
#
_symmetry.space_group_name_H-M   'P 1'
#
loop_
_entity.id
_entity.type
_entity.pdbx_description
1 polymer ?
#
loop_
_entity_poly.entity_id
_entity_poly.type
_entity_poly.pdbx_seq_one_letter_code
_entity_poly.pdbx_strand_id
1 'polypeptide(L)'
;MVTELCKKNHVTVNGQVAKPSKEVFPSDDVTFRRDQIIYKIKVLAIPESRVGAKLVDIYRKDETPAESFAHLELLKLSKEHYRKTGEGRPTKKDRRDLENYTDDTVE
;
A
#
# COMPACT_ATOMS: atom_id res chain seq x y z
N MET A 1 -1.53 9.12 -8.33
CA MET A 1 -1.34 10.51 -7.86
C MET A 1 -2.52 10.93 -6.97
N VAL A 2 -2.35 11.85 -6.00
CA VAL A 2 -3.44 12.23 -5.05
C VAL A 2 -4.67 12.79 -5.77
N THR A 3 -4.46 13.61 -6.80
CA THR A 3 -5.52 14.20 -7.62
C THR A 3 -6.43 13.15 -8.29
N GLU A 4 -5.86 12.03 -8.72
CA GLU A 4 -6.62 10.91 -9.31
C GLU A 4 -7.46 10.17 -8.26
N LEU A 5 -6.95 10.03 -7.03
CA LEU A 5 -7.68 9.39 -5.94
C LEU A 5 -8.89 10.25 -5.53
N CYS A 6 -8.74 11.58 -5.49
CA CYS A 6 -9.86 12.48 -5.26
C CYS A 6 -10.89 12.39 -6.40
N LYS A 7 -10.46 12.30 -7.66
CA LYS A 7 -11.38 12.10 -8.81
C LYS A 7 -12.13 10.76 -8.75
N LYS A 8 -11.51 9.72 -8.18
CA LYS A 8 -12.11 8.39 -7.99
C LYS A 8 -12.93 8.27 -6.70
N ASN A 9 -13.17 9.38 -5.98
CA ASN A 9 -13.90 9.40 -4.71
C ASN A 9 -13.28 8.49 -3.63
N HIS A 10 -11.94 8.33 -3.65
CA HIS A 10 -11.21 7.53 -2.66
C HIS A 10 -10.69 8.33 -1.46
N VAL A 11 -10.98 9.64 -1.43
CA VAL A 11 -10.58 10.57 -0.38
C VAL A 11 -11.82 11.28 0.14
N THR A 12 -11.97 11.29 1.46
CA THR A 12 -13.01 12.05 2.14
C THR A 12 -12.39 12.99 3.17
N VAL A 13 -13.03 14.14 3.37
CA VAL A 13 -12.70 15.13 4.41
C VAL A 13 -13.95 15.31 5.25
N ASN A 14 -13.87 15.10 6.56
CA ASN A 14 -15.00 15.14 7.50
C ASN A 14 -16.19 14.27 7.04
N GLY A 15 -15.90 13.10 6.45
CA GLY A 15 -16.91 12.17 5.94
C GLY A 15 -17.51 12.51 4.57
N GLN A 16 -17.18 13.67 3.98
CA GLN A 16 -17.66 14.06 2.66
C GLN A 16 -16.61 13.79 1.58
N VAL A 17 -17.06 13.36 0.39
CA VAL A 17 -16.17 13.12 -0.76
C VAL A 17 -15.49 14.43 -1.16
N ALA A 18 -14.16 14.43 -1.17
CA ALA A 18 -13.38 15.63 -1.42
C ALA A 18 -13.03 15.79 -2.90
N LYS A 19 -13.26 16.99 -3.43
CA LYS A 19 -12.71 17.41 -4.73
C LYS A 19 -11.23 17.75 -4.58
N PRO A 20 -10.40 17.64 -5.65
CA PRO A 20 -8.98 18.01 -5.60
C PRO A 20 -8.72 19.46 -5.17
N SER A 21 -9.66 20.36 -5.43
CA SER A 21 -9.59 21.79 -5.09
C SER A 21 -10.17 22.11 -3.71
N LYS A 22 -10.53 21.10 -2.91
CA LYS A 22 -11.10 21.31 -1.59
C LYS A 22 -9.99 21.78 -0.63
N GLU A 23 -10.22 22.92 0.00
CA GLU A 23 -9.35 23.40 1.08
C GLU A 23 -9.54 22.53 2.33
N VAL A 24 -8.44 22.35 3.05
CA VAL A 24 -8.36 21.55 4.28
C VAL A 24 -7.89 22.47 5.38
N PHE A 25 -8.42 22.30 6.58
CA PHE A 25 -8.10 23.13 7.74
C PHE A 25 -7.51 22.30 8.89
N PRO A 26 -6.80 22.94 9.83
CA PRO A 26 -6.45 22.31 11.10
C PRO A 26 -7.69 21.73 11.79
N SER A 27 -7.56 20.55 12.38
CA SER A 27 -8.61 19.74 12.98
C SER A 27 -9.53 18.96 12.03
N ASP A 28 -9.35 19.06 10.70
CA ASP A 28 -10.09 18.22 9.77
C ASP A 28 -9.65 16.75 9.85
N ASP A 29 -10.63 15.86 9.70
CA ASP A 29 -10.43 14.42 9.64
C ASP A 29 -10.43 13.97 8.18
N VAL A 30 -9.27 13.52 7.69
CA VAL A 30 -9.09 13.05 6.32
C VAL A 30 -9.03 11.54 6.31
N THR A 31 -9.89 10.92 5.50
CA THR A 31 -9.90 9.47 5.31
C THR A 31 -9.57 9.14 3.86
N PHE A 32 -8.66 8.20 3.63
CA PHE A 32 -8.31 7.77 2.27
C PHE A 32 -7.90 6.31 2.23
N ARG A 33 -8.09 5.65 1.07
CA ARG A 33 -7.67 4.26 0.88
C ARG A 33 -6.31 4.18 0.20
N ARG A 34 -5.38 3.40 0.77
CA ARG A 34 -4.08 3.07 0.17
C ARG A 34 -3.72 1.62 0.46
N ASP A 35 -3.31 0.86 -0.56
CA ASP A 35 -2.84 -0.53 -0.43
C ASP A 35 -3.78 -1.44 0.37
N GLN A 36 -5.09 -1.29 0.14
CA GLN A 36 -6.18 -2.01 0.85
C GLN A 36 -6.41 -1.60 2.31
N ILE A 37 -5.62 -0.66 2.84
CA ILE A 37 -5.85 -0.05 4.16
C ILE A 37 -6.64 1.25 4.00
N ILE A 38 -7.59 1.46 4.90
CA ILE A 38 -8.29 2.74 5.05
C ILE A 38 -7.54 3.54 6.11
N TYR A 39 -6.87 4.59 5.66
CA TYR A 39 -6.16 5.52 6.52
C TYR A 39 -7.10 6.59 7.04
N LYS A 40 -7.04 6.87 8.35
CA LYS A 40 -7.69 8.01 9.00
C LYS A 40 -6.62 8.86 9.63
N ILE A 41 -6.52 10.10 9.17
CA ILE A 41 -5.55 11.06 9.71
C ILE A 41 -6.29 12.32 10.15
N LYS A 42 -5.83 12.88 11.26
CA LYS A 42 -6.26 14.20 11.73
C LYS A 42 -5.23 15.24 11.36
N VAL A 43 -5.67 16.31 10.72
CA VAL A 43 -4.79 17.43 10.35
C VAL A 43 -4.54 18.28 11.59
N LEU A 44 -3.28 18.52 11.94
CA LEU A 44 -2.90 19.40 13.07
C LEU A 44 -2.54 20.79 12.57
N ALA A 45 -1.78 20.88 11.48
CA ALA A 45 -1.37 22.13 10.85
C ALA A 45 -1.03 21.90 9.37
N ILE A 46 -0.93 22.98 8.59
CA ILE A 46 -0.60 22.93 7.17
C ILE A 46 0.80 23.52 6.99
N PRO A 47 1.78 22.74 6.50
CA PRO A 47 3.11 23.28 6.22
C PRO A 47 3.11 24.12 4.94
N GLU A 48 3.95 25.15 4.88
CA GLU A 48 4.10 26.00 3.69
C GLU A 48 4.66 25.24 2.47
N SER A 49 5.41 24.16 2.72
CA SER A 49 6.00 23.32 1.69
C SER A 49 6.05 21.85 2.10
N ARG A 50 6.40 20.96 1.17
CA ARG A 50 6.52 19.54 1.45
C ARG A 50 7.67 19.28 2.42
N VAL A 51 7.35 18.77 3.61
CA VAL A 51 8.33 18.43 4.65
C VAL A 51 8.84 16.99 4.54
N GLY A 52 10.03 16.74 5.09
CA GLY A 52 10.63 15.41 5.17
C GLY A 52 9.89 14.47 6.12
N ALA A 53 10.01 13.16 5.91
CA ALA A 53 9.20 12.12 6.57
C ALA A 53 9.14 12.24 8.10
N LYS A 54 10.27 12.51 8.76
CA LYS A 54 10.36 12.62 10.23
C LYS A 54 9.57 13.80 10.81
N LEU A 55 9.40 14.87 10.02
CA LEU A 55 8.69 16.08 10.45
C LEU A 55 7.20 16.03 10.13
N VAL A 56 6.74 15.07 9.32
CA VAL A 56 5.33 15.00 8.89
C VAL A 56 4.39 14.79 10.08
N ASP A 57 4.82 14.02 11.08
CA ASP A 57 3.99 13.69 12.25
C ASP A 57 3.77 14.88 13.20
N ILE A 58 4.44 16.01 12.95
CA ILE A 58 4.14 17.29 13.62
C ILE A 58 2.83 17.89 13.06
N TYR A 59 2.54 17.67 11.78
CA TYR A 59 1.43 18.29 11.04
C TYR A 59 0.21 17.39 10.95
N ARG A 60 0.34 16.10 11.23
CA ARG A 60 -0.75 15.13 11.21
C ARG A 60 -0.66 14.20 12.40
N LYS A 61 -1.81 13.72 12.84
CA LYS A 61 -1.91 12.58 13.75
C LYS A 61 -2.54 11.42 13.01
N ASP A 62 -1.90 10.25 13.06
CA ASP A 62 -2.47 9.03 12.50
C ASP A 62 -3.43 8.41 13.52
N GLU A 63 -4.69 8.23 13.11
CA GLU A 63 -5.75 7.60 13.91
C GLU A 63 -6.25 6.32 13.22
N THR A 64 -5.41 5.71 12.37
CA THR A 64 -5.70 4.41 11.78
C THR A 64 -5.94 3.34 12.84
N PRO A 65 -7.03 2.57 12.73
CA PRO A 65 -7.24 1.41 13.60
C PRO A 65 -6.14 0.36 13.38
N ALA A 66 -5.55 -0.12 14.47
CA ALA A 66 -4.55 -1.19 14.44
C ALA A 66 -5.06 -2.46 13.74
N GLU A 67 -6.36 -2.73 13.84
CA GLU A 67 -7.06 -3.83 13.16
C GLU A 67 -6.86 -3.82 11.63
N SER A 68 -6.79 -2.63 11.03
CA SER A 68 -6.59 -2.51 9.58
C SER A 68 -5.22 -3.05 9.13
N PHE A 69 -4.20 -2.93 9.99
CA PHE A 69 -2.88 -3.49 9.72
C PHE A 69 -2.86 -5.01 9.93
N ALA A 70 -3.50 -5.48 11.00
CA ALA A 70 -3.60 -6.91 11.29
C ALA A 70 -4.30 -7.69 10.15
N HIS A 71 -5.36 -7.11 9.57
CA HIS A 71 -6.05 -7.72 8.43
C HIS A 71 -5.12 -7.84 7.21
N LEU A 72 -4.29 -6.83 6.93
CA LEU A 72 -3.37 -6.88 5.81
C LEU A 72 -2.26 -7.92 6.04
N GLU A 73 -1.77 -8.04 7.26
CA GLU A 73 -0.78 -9.06 7.64
C GLU A 73 -1.36 -10.48 7.49
N LEU A 74 -2.58 -10.71 7.96
CA LEU A 74 -3.28 -11.99 7.79
C LEU A 74 -3.44 -12.34 6.30
N LEU A 75 -3.81 -11.36 5.47
CA LEU A 75 -3.89 -11.54 4.01
C LEU A 75 -2.54 -11.85 3.37
N LYS A 76 -1.42 -11.35 3.91
CA LYS A 76 -0.08 -11.71 3.44
C LYS A 76 0.26 -13.14 3.83
N LEU A 77 0.03 -13.52 5.09
CA LEU A 77 0.29 -14.86 5.61
C LEU A 77 -0.52 -15.93 4.86
N SER A 78 -1.79 -15.66 4.54
CA SER A 78 -2.62 -16.59 3.76
C SER A 78 -2.12 -16.74 2.32
N LYS A 79 -1.55 -15.68 1.73
CA LYS A 79 -0.92 -15.74 0.41
C LYS A 79 0.42 -16.46 0.45
N GLU A 80 1.14 -16.40 1.56
CA GLU A 80 2.41 -17.10 1.75
C GLU A 80 2.24 -18.63 1.85
N HIS A 81 1.02 -19.11 2.16
CA HIS A 81 0.65 -20.52 2.03
C HIS A 81 0.58 -20.98 0.55
N TYR A 82 0.56 -20.07 -0.43
CA TYR A 82 0.77 -20.46 -1.82
C TYR A 82 2.25 -20.79 -2.05
N ARG A 83 2.49 -21.81 -2.87
CA ARG A 83 3.82 -22.31 -3.21
C ARG A 83 4.76 -21.17 -3.63
N LYS A 84 5.97 -21.14 -3.08
CA LYS A 84 7.01 -20.21 -3.55
C LYS A 84 7.21 -20.44 -5.05
N THR A 85 7.37 -19.36 -5.80
CA THR A 85 7.65 -19.44 -7.24
C THR A 85 8.90 -20.30 -7.46
N GLY A 86 8.73 -21.48 -8.07
CA GLY A 86 9.81 -22.46 -8.30
C GLY A 86 9.66 -23.78 -7.54
N GLU A 87 8.83 -23.86 -6.50
CA GLU A 87 8.51 -25.15 -5.86
C GLU A 87 7.33 -25.80 -6.58
N GLY A 88 7.53 -26.91 -7.27
CA GLY A 88 6.47 -27.65 -7.98
C GLY A 88 6.76 -27.84 -9.47
N ARG A 89 5.83 -27.45 -10.35
CA ARG A 89 6.02 -27.55 -11.81
C ARG A 89 7.18 -26.63 -12.22
N PRO A 90 8.27 -27.16 -12.80
CA PRO A 90 9.43 -26.36 -13.19
C PRO A 90 9.02 -25.20 -14.09
N THR A 91 9.54 -24.00 -13.80
CA THR A 91 9.37 -22.86 -14.70
C THR A 91 10.10 -23.14 -16.02
N LYS A 92 9.85 -22.33 -17.06
CA LYS A 92 10.52 -22.50 -18.35
C LYS A 92 12.05 -22.42 -18.24
N LYS A 93 12.57 -21.66 -17.27
CA LYS A 93 14.00 -21.56 -16.97
C LYS A 93 14.50 -22.84 -16.30
N ASP A 94 13.86 -23.26 -15.21
CA ASP A 94 14.24 -24.48 -14.47
C ASP A 94 14.17 -25.73 -15.37
N ARG A 95 13.24 -25.78 -16.32
CA ARG A 95 13.15 -26.87 -17.31
C ARG A 95 14.34 -26.88 -18.28
N ARG A 96 14.75 -25.71 -18.79
CA ARG A 96 15.94 -25.60 -19.66
C ARG A 96 17.21 -25.94 -18.90
N ASP A 97 17.30 -25.53 -17.65
CA ASP A 97 18.46 -25.83 -16.79
C ASP A 97 18.53 -27.35 -16.49
N LEU A 98 17.39 -28.02 -16.29
CA LEU A 98 17.29 -29.49 -16.16
C LEU A 98 17.63 -30.21 -17.48
N GLU A 99 17.12 -29.73 -18.61
CA GLU A 99 17.41 -30.28 -19.95
C GLU A 99 18.92 -30.22 -20.26
N ASN A 100 19.55 -29.06 -20.02
CA ASN A 100 21.00 -28.89 -20.19
C ASN A 100 21.81 -29.78 -19.25
N TYR A 101 21.40 -29.91 -17.98
CA TYR A 101 22.10 -30.76 -17.01
C TYR A 101 22.06 -32.25 -17.40
N THR A 102 20.95 -32.72 -18.00
CA THR A 102 20.86 -34.10 -18.50
C THR A 102 21.69 -34.35 -19.75
N ASP A 103 21.78 -33.38 -20.67
CA ASP A 103 22.53 -33.55 -21.93
C ASP A 103 24.05 -33.58 -21.70
N ASP A 104 24.58 -32.83 -20.72
CA ASP A 104 26.01 -32.81 -20.39
C ASP A 104 26.54 -34.09 -19.72
N THR A 105 25.67 -35.04 -19.36
CA THR A 105 26.05 -36.31 -18.70
C THR A 105 26.14 -37.52 -19.63
N VAL A 106 25.90 -37.31 -20.93
CA VAL A 106 25.97 -38.35 -21.98
C VAL A 106 27.21 -38.13 -22.86
N GLU A 107 28.40 -38.22 -22.27
CA GLU A 107 29.68 -38.48 -22.96
C GLU A 107 30.49 -39.52 -22.18
#